data_AF-A0A7J8NH30-F1
#
_entry.id   AF-A0A7J8NH30-F1
#
_cell.length_a   1.000
_cell.length_b   1.000
_cell.length_c   1.000
_cell.angle_alpha   90.00
_cell.angle_beta   90.00
_cell.angle_gamma   90.00
#
_symmetry.space_group_name_H-M   'P 1'
#
loop_
_entity.id
_entity.type
_entity.pdbx_description
1 polymer ?
#
loop_
_entity_poly.entity_id
_entity_poly.type
_entity_poly.pdbx_seq_one_letter_code
_entity_poly.pdbx_strand_id
1 'polypeptide(L)'
;MVDLYDVETFNADTGFKADYLNELERMLEKFLPHAMLKAKSNLESRFRTMKRDWAIVYDMLSGKDNSDFGWHEYMQLVVVLNAVWNSFISQIEPLGKMLKQTLILLKK
;
A
#
# COMPACT_ATOMS: atom_id res chain seq x y z
N MET A 1 8.21 11.73 -7.59
CA MET A 1 7.59 10.54 -8.21
C MET A 1 8.73 9.64 -8.65
N VAL A 2 9.01 8.57 -7.88
CA VAL A 2 10.01 7.59 -8.30
C VAL A 2 9.31 6.72 -9.33
N ASP A 3 9.55 7.02 -10.61
CA ASP A 3 9.09 6.17 -11.69
C ASP A 3 9.88 4.86 -11.60
N LEU A 4 9.22 3.83 -11.08
CA LEU A 4 9.65 2.44 -11.24
C LEU A 4 9.47 2.10 -12.72
N TYR A 5 10.43 2.52 -13.55
CA TYR A 5 10.53 2.04 -14.92
C TYR A 5 10.82 0.56 -14.86
N ASP A 6 9.83 -0.24 -15.25
CA ASP A 6 10.05 -1.62 -15.64
C ASP A 6 10.89 -1.55 -16.92
N VAL A 7 12.20 -1.70 -16.77
CA VAL A 7 13.11 -1.83 -17.90
C VAL A 7 12.82 -3.20 -18.49
N GLU A 8 11.93 -3.24 -19.49
CA GLU A 8 11.43 -4.43 -20.21
C GLU A 8 12.54 -5.32 -20.84
N THR A 9 13.81 -4.99 -20.60
CA THR A 9 14.99 -5.69 -21.11
C THR A 9 15.34 -6.94 -20.29
N PHE A 10 14.77 -7.11 -19.09
CA PHE A 10 14.93 -8.31 -18.28
C PHE A 10 13.56 -8.93 -18.02
N ASN A 11 13.03 -9.66 -19.00
CA ASN A 11 12.05 -10.70 -18.70
C ASN A 11 12.78 -11.76 -17.85
N ALA A 12 12.79 -11.56 -16.53
CA ALA A 12 13.05 -12.64 -15.61
C ALA A 12 11.94 -13.66 -15.89
N ASP A 13 12.31 -14.76 -16.54
CA ASP A 13 11.46 -15.94 -16.63
C ASP A 13 11.25 -16.41 -15.18
N THR A 14 10.22 -15.86 -14.53
CA THR A 14 10.01 -15.98 -13.09
C THR A 14 9.58 -17.40 -12.70
N GLY A 15 9.57 -18.35 -13.65
CA GLY A 15 9.15 -19.72 -13.43
C GLY A 15 7.70 -19.83 -13.00
N PHE A 16 6.91 -18.75 -13.10
CA PHE A 16 5.48 -18.78 -12.81
C PHE A 16 4.81 -19.63 -13.88
N LYS A 17 4.54 -20.88 -13.51
CA LYS A 17 3.81 -21.86 -14.29
C LYS A 17 2.52 -21.22 -14.80
N ALA A 18 2.15 -21.50 -16.06
CA ALA A 18 1.03 -20.86 -16.78
C ALA A 18 -0.34 -20.90 -16.07
N ASP A 19 -0.46 -21.63 -14.95
CA ASP A 19 -1.69 -21.79 -14.16
C ASP A 19 -1.58 -21.35 -12.68
N TYR A 20 -0.53 -20.61 -12.29
CA TYR A 20 -0.34 -20.23 -10.87
C TYR A 20 -1.54 -19.48 -10.28
N LEU A 21 -2.21 -18.63 -11.07
CA LEU A 21 -3.41 -17.92 -10.61
C LEU A 21 -4.55 -18.87 -10.25
N ASN A 22 -4.76 -19.94 -11.03
CA ASN A 22 -5.79 -20.95 -10.75
C ASN A 22 -5.46 -21.73 -9.47
N GLU A 23 -4.19 -22.07 -9.25
CA GLU A 23 -3.76 -22.72 -8.01
C GLU A 23 -3.93 -21.80 -6.80
N LEU A 24 -3.60 -20.51 -6.95
CA LEU A 24 -3.80 -19.52 -5.89
C LEU A 24 -5.28 -19.34 -5.55
N GLU A 25 -6.18 -19.29 -6.54
CA GLU A 25 -7.63 -19.25 -6.32
C GLU A 25 -8.10 -20.49 -5.54
N ARG A 26 -7.60 -21.68 -5.91
CA ARG A 26 -7.91 -22.92 -5.20
C ARG A 26 -7.42 -22.90 -3.74
N MET A 27 -6.22 -22.37 -3.50
CA MET A 27 -5.70 -22.19 -2.15
C MET A 27 -6.54 -21.18 -1.37
N LEU A 28 -6.91 -20.05 -1.98
CA LEU A 28 -7.74 -19.03 -1.33
C LEU A 28 -9.11 -19.58 -0.95
N GLU A 29 -9.77 -20.34 -1.82
CA GLU A 29 -11.07 -20.97 -1.48
C GLU A 29 -10.93 -21.99 -0.35
N LYS A 30 -9.78 -22.69 -0.25
CA LYS A 30 -9.51 -23.61 0.86
C LYS A 30 -9.30 -22.86 2.20
N PHE A 31 -8.55 -21.76 2.19
CA PHE A 31 -8.25 -20.99 3.40
C PHE A 31 -9.40 -20.07 3.82
N LEU A 32 -10.16 -19.56 2.85
CA LEU A 32 -11.26 -18.63 3.02
C LEU A 32 -12.46 -19.12 2.18
N PRO A 33 -13.16 -20.18 2.64
CA PRO A 33 -14.30 -20.72 1.91
C PRO A 33 -15.38 -19.66 1.71
N HIS A 34 -15.99 -19.65 0.52
CA HIS A 34 -17.10 -18.76 0.17
C HIS A 34 -16.73 -17.27 0.08
N ALA A 35 -15.44 -16.92 0.16
CA ALA A 35 -14.99 -15.55 -0.04
C ALA A 35 -15.06 -15.12 -1.53
N MET A 36 -15.23 -16.06 -2.46
CA MET A 36 -15.37 -15.83 -3.90
C MET A 36 -14.26 -14.93 -4.48
N LEU A 37 -13.04 -15.09 -3.97
CA LEU A 37 -11.90 -14.26 -4.33
C LEU A 37 -11.25 -14.74 -5.63
N LYS A 38 -11.24 -13.88 -6.66
CA LYS A 38 -10.40 -14.06 -7.86
C LYS A 38 -8.96 -13.63 -7.61
N ALA A 39 -7.98 -14.48 -7.88
CA ALA A 39 -6.57 -14.22 -7.59
C ALA A 39 -6.11 -12.95 -8.30
N LYS A 40 -6.33 -12.85 -9.62
CA LYS A 40 -5.79 -11.75 -10.43
C LYS A 40 -6.32 -10.39 -9.99
N SER A 41 -7.63 -10.19 -10.00
CA SER A 41 -8.23 -8.89 -9.66
C SER A 41 -8.01 -8.50 -8.20
N ASN A 42 -8.01 -9.48 -7.28
CA ASN A 42 -7.74 -9.19 -5.87
C ASN A 42 -6.26 -8.84 -5.66
N LEU A 43 -5.31 -9.58 -6.24
CA LEU A 43 -3.90 -9.24 -6.17
C LEU A 43 -3.61 -7.88 -6.79
N GLU A 44 -4.15 -7.59 -7.97
CA GLU A 44 -3.99 -6.29 -8.64
C GLU A 44 -4.53 -5.15 -7.78
N SER A 45 -5.73 -5.31 -7.19
CA SER A 45 -6.30 -4.28 -6.31
C SER A 45 -5.47 -4.06 -5.04
N ARG A 46 -4.96 -5.15 -4.43
CA ARG A 46 -4.10 -5.08 -3.23
C ARG A 46 -2.76 -4.45 -3.55
N PHE A 47 -2.17 -4.80 -4.69
CA PHE A 47 -0.92 -4.20 -5.17
C PHE A 47 -1.08 -2.72 -5.49
N ARG A 48 -2.21 -2.32 -6.09
CA ARG A 48 -2.53 -0.92 -6.33
C ARG A 48 -2.65 -0.12 -5.03
N THR A 49 -3.34 -0.66 -4.04
CA THR A 49 -3.44 -0.04 -2.71
C THR A 49 -2.07 0.05 -2.05
N MET A 50 -1.30 -1.04 -2.07
CA MET A 50 0.05 -1.08 -1.49
C MET A 50 1.00 -0.07 -2.13
N LYS A 51 1.01 0.05 -3.46
CA LYS A 51 1.78 1.06 -4.19
C LYS A 51 1.40 2.48 -3.78
N ARG A 52 0.10 2.74 -3.60
CA ARG A 52 -0.40 4.06 -3.16
C ARG A 52 0.02 4.36 -1.73
N ASP A 53 -0.20 3.42 -0.80
CA ASP A 53 0.14 3.60 0.61
C ASP A 53 1.65 3.77 0.79
N TRP A 54 2.45 2.99 0.03
CA TRP A 54 3.89 3.16 -0.02
C TRP A 54 4.30 4.54 -0.52
N ALA A 55 3.69 5.05 -1.60
CA ALA A 55 3.98 6.39 -2.10
C ALA A 55 3.70 7.47 -1.04
N ILE A 56 2.62 7.32 -0.26
CA ILE A 56 2.30 8.24 0.84
C ILE A 56 3.37 8.20 1.92
N VAL A 57 3.80 7.00 2.36
CA VAL A 57 4.86 6.87 3.38
C VAL A 57 6.20 7.36 2.86
N TYR A 58 6.51 7.09 1.59
CA TYR A 58 7.72 7.58 0.94
C TYR A 58 7.72 9.11 0.90
N ASP A 59 6.62 9.75 0.52
CA ASP A 59 6.49 11.20 0.51
C ASP A 59 6.55 11.77 1.94
N MET A 60 6.04 11.05 2.95
CA MET A 60 6.21 11.42 4.36
C MET A 60 7.67 11.38 4.80
N LEU A 61 8.50 10.46 4.33
CA LEU A 61 9.88 10.29 4.83
C LEU A 61 10.95 10.93 3.93
N SER A 62 10.65 11.10 2.65
CA SER A 62 11.58 11.51 1.60
C SER A 62 11.03 12.67 0.77
N GLY A 63 9.95 13.32 1.25
CA GLY A 63 9.31 14.44 0.60
C GLY A 63 10.26 15.62 0.42
N LYS A 64 9.94 16.48 -0.55
CA LYS A 64 10.71 17.70 -0.82
C LYS A 64 10.82 18.52 0.47
N ASP A 65 12.03 19.02 0.75
CA ASP A 65 12.42 19.76 1.95
C ASP A 65 12.49 18.96 3.26
N ASN A 66 12.86 17.67 3.20
CA ASN A 66 13.01 16.79 4.38
C ASN A 66 11.79 16.91 5.30
N SER A 67 10.66 16.43 4.79
CA SER A 67 9.40 16.36 5.51
C SER A 67 9.65 16.07 7.00
N ASP A 68 9.17 16.95 7.88
CA ASP A 68 9.42 16.95 9.35
C ASP A 68 8.88 15.69 10.08
N PHE A 69 8.57 14.64 9.32
CA PHE A 69 8.25 13.31 9.78
C PHE A 69 9.54 12.51 9.99
N GLY A 70 9.69 11.95 11.18
CA GLY A 70 10.72 10.99 11.51
C GLY A 70 10.22 9.55 11.41
N TRP A 71 11.16 8.61 11.40
CA TRP A 71 10.91 7.19 11.56
C TRP A 71 11.33 6.74 12.97
N HIS A 72 10.44 6.05 13.68
CA HIS A 72 10.74 5.49 15.00
C HIS A 72 11.14 4.02 14.86
N GLU A 73 12.44 3.76 14.77
CA GLU A 73 13.01 2.44 14.45
C GLU A 73 12.49 1.30 15.34
N TYR A 74 12.36 1.51 16.66
CA TYR A 74 11.91 0.44 17.56
C TYR A 74 10.43 0.08 17.39
N MET A 75 9.59 1.08 17.09
CA MET A 75 8.14 0.86 16.96
C MET A 75 7.72 0.61 15.52
N GLN A 76 8.63 0.86 14.56
CA GLN A 76 8.38 0.79 13.13
C GLN A 76 7.18 1.67 12.72
N LEU A 77 7.18 2.94 13.19
CA LEU A 77 6.12 3.91 12.97
C LEU A 77 6.68 5.26 12.51
N VAL A 78 5.89 5.99 11.72
CA VAL A 78 6.16 7.39 11.38
C VAL A 78 5.74 8.29 12.56
N VAL A 79 6.62 9.20 12.96
CA VAL A 79 6.40 10.14 14.07
C VAL A 79 6.55 11.57 13.58
N VAL A 80 5.66 12.46 14.01
CA VAL A 80 5.63 13.84 13.50
C VAL A 80 4.95 14.78 14.50
N LEU A 81 5.26 16.08 14.42
CA LEU A 81 4.53 17.11 15.16
C LEU A 81 3.10 17.27 14.63
N ASN A 82 2.14 17.51 15.53
CA ASN A 82 0.73 17.68 15.16
C ASN A 82 0.50 18.79 14.10
N ALA A 83 1.27 19.87 14.14
CA ALA A 83 1.15 20.97 13.17
C ALA A 83 1.49 20.51 11.74
N VAL A 84 2.58 19.73 11.60
CA VAL A 84 3.04 19.18 10.32
C VAL A 84 2.04 18.13 9.82
N TRP A 85 1.55 17.25 10.70
CA TRP A 85 0.50 16.28 10.36
C TRP A 85 -0.75 16.95 9.79
N ASN A 86 -1.24 18.00 10.45
CA ASN A 86 -2.43 18.72 10.00
C ASN A 86 -2.22 19.41 8.65
N SER A 87 -1.05 20.00 8.43
CA SER A 87 -0.69 20.60 7.14
C SER A 87 -0.63 19.54 6.03
N PHE A 88 0.03 18.41 6.27
CA PHE A 88 0.13 17.30 5.33
C PHE A 88 -1.24 16.71 4.94
N ILE A 89 -2.11 16.44 5.92
CA ILE A 89 -3.45 15.91 5.66
C ILE A 89 -4.31 16.89 4.85
N SER A 90 -4.15 18.20 5.05
CA SER A 90 -4.86 19.23 4.25
C SER A 90 -4.46 19.23 2.77
N GLN A 91 -3.23 18.81 2.45
CA GLN A 91 -2.73 18.71 1.06
C GLN A 91 -3.19 17.42 0.37
N ILE A 92 -3.57 16.40 1.14
CA ILE A 92 -4.02 15.08 0.65
C ILE A 92 -5.56 14.97 0.72
N GLU A 93 -6.26 16.08 0.99
CA GLU A 93 -7.64 16.11 1.47
C GLU A 93 -8.80 15.85 0.46
N PRO A 94 -8.60 15.16 -0.68
CA PRO A 94 -9.67 14.29 -1.17
C PRO A 94 -9.72 12.95 -0.43
N LEU A 95 -8.62 12.52 0.21
CA LEU A 95 -8.43 11.16 0.75
C LEU A 95 -8.38 11.08 2.29
N GLY A 96 -8.03 12.17 2.98
CA GLY A 96 -7.96 12.23 4.45
C GLY A 96 -9.28 11.89 5.15
N LYS A 97 -10.42 12.08 4.47
CA LYS A 97 -11.75 11.71 4.94
C LYS A 97 -11.96 10.19 5.03
N MET A 98 -11.33 9.41 4.15
CA MET A 98 -11.42 7.94 4.15
C MET A 98 -10.58 7.30 5.25
N LEU A 99 -9.34 7.76 5.45
CA LEU A 99 -8.46 7.21 6.50
C LEU A 99 -8.99 7.52 7.91
N LYS A 100 -9.59 8.70 8.12
CA LYS A 100 -10.29 9.03 9.38
C LYS A 100 -11.46 8.08 9.67
N GLN A 101 -12.24 7.70 8.65
CA GLN A 101 -13.35 6.76 8.82
C GLN A 101 -12.86 5.34 9.20
N THR A 102 -11.81 4.84 8.55
CA THR A 102 -11.24 3.51 8.84
C THR A 102 -10.63 3.45 10.25
N LEU A 103 -9.90 4.49 10.69
CA LEU A 103 -9.31 4.52 12.03
C LEU A 103 -10.36 4.58 13.15
N ILE A 104 -11.50 5.23 12.90
CA ILE A 104 -12.64 5.27 13.84
C ILE A 104 -13.31 3.88 13.95
N LEU A 105 -13.39 3.13 12.85
CA LEU A 105 -13.95 1.78 12.84
C LEU A 105 -13.08 0.74 13.55
N LEU A 106 -11.76 0.94 13.59
CA LEU A 106 -10.82 0.05 14.30
C LEU A 106 -10.71 0.34 15.81
N LYS A 107 -11.31 1.42 16.30
CA LYS A 107 -11.31 1.82 17.72
C LYS A 107 -12.64 1.59 18.43
N LYS A 108 -13.57 0.85 17.82
CA LYS A 108 -14.81 0.36 18.43
C LYS A 108 -14.75 -1.15 18.56
#